data_AF-A0A7X9J6I0-F1
#
_entry.id   AF-A0A7X9J6I0-F1
#
_cell.length_a   1.000
_cell.length_b   1.000
_cell.length_c   1.000
_cell.angle_alpha   90.00
_cell.angle_beta   90.00
_cell.angle_gamma   90.00
#
_symmetry.space_group_name_H-M   'P 1'
#
loop_
_entity.id
_entity.type
_entity.pdbx_description
1 polymer ?
#
loop_
_entity_poly.entity_id
_entity_poly.type
_entity_poly.pdbx_seq_one_letter_code
_entity_poly.pdbx_strand_id
1 'polypeptide(L)'
;MRPLSRLNLFFKKVPVNLAVIIMCILWIVPTLGLFVTSFRTREAVRTTGWWTVFAGTPKVLGTTEYDTYCASCHGNDGKAITAADLSDANVVSQYPSASSLLVMLRQPLADGTAHVSNPALPENTK
;
A
#
# COMPACT_ATOMS: atom_id res chain seq x y z
N MET A 1 -58.60 15.04 16.92
CA MET A 1 -57.51 14.08 16.60
C MET A 1 -56.22 14.90 16.44
N ARG A 2 -55.19 14.68 17.27
CA ARG A 2 -53.91 15.44 17.21
C ARG A 2 -52.80 14.54 16.63
N PRO A 3 -52.51 14.62 15.31
CA PRO A 3 -51.61 13.68 14.62
C PRO A 3 -50.11 13.94 14.87
N LEU A 4 -49.77 15.06 15.53
CA LEU A 4 -48.38 15.54 15.64
C LEU A 4 -47.65 15.12 16.94
N SER A 5 -48.32 14.46 17.89
CA SER A 5 -47.69 14.04 19.16
C SER A 5 -46.63 12.95 18.97
N ARG A 6 -46.67 12.20 17.86
CA ARG A 6 -45.70 11.12 17.60
C ARG A 6 -44.34 11.63 17.13
N LEU A 7 -44.29 12.80 16.48
CA LEU A 7 -43.04 13.41 16.02
C LEU A 7 -42.25 14.04 17.18
N ASN A 8 -42.93 14.72 18.11
CA ASN A 8 -42.25 15.34 19.27
C ASN A 8 -41.65 14.30 20.24
N LEU A 9 -42.26 13.12 20.34
CA LEU A 9 -41.70 12.02 21.14
C LEU A 9 -40.44 11.42 20.51
N PHE A 10 -40.39 11.35 19.17
CA PHE A 10 -39.23 10.90 18.42
C PHE A 10 -38.09 11.93 18.52
N PHE A 11 -38.38 13.21 18.27
CA PHE A 11 -37.41 14.30 18.36
C PHE A 11 -36.79 14.48 19.75
N LYS A 12 -37.48 14.11 20.84
CA LYS A 12 -36.90 14.15 22.20
C LYS A 12 -35.83 13.08 22.47
N LYS A 13 -35.86 11.93 21.77
CA LYS A 13 -34.91 10.83 21.99
C LYS A 13 -33.77 10.79 20.96
N VAL A 14 -33.97 11.39 19.80
CA VAL A 14 -32.97 11.49 18.72
C VAL A 14 -31.64 12.11 19.17
N PRO A 15 -31.58 13.24 19.89
CA PRO A 15 -30.28 13.87 20.21
C PRO A 15 -29.40 13.01 21.13
N VAL A 16 -29.99 12.33 22.11
CA VAL A 16 -29.26 11.41 23.01
C VAL A 16 -28.76 10.20 22.23
N ASN A 17 -29.62 9.57 21.42
CA ASN A 17 -29.21 8.42 20.61
C ASN A 17 -28.11 8.78 19.61
N LEU A 18 -28.19 9.97 19.01
CA LEU A 18 -27.19 10.46 18.06
C LEU A 18 -25.85 10.73 18.75
N ALA A 19 -25.87 11.31 19.95
CA ALA A 19 -24.66 11.48 20.77
C ALA A 19 -24.00 10.14 21.13
N VAL A 20 -24.80 9.13 21.50
CA VAL A 20 -24.30 7.78 21.79
C VAL A 20 -23.70 7.12 20.54
N ILE A 21 -24.36 7.22 19.39
CA ILE A 21 -23.85 6.66 18.13
C ILE A 21 -22.52 7.31 17.75
N ILE A 22 -22.41 8.64 17.85
CA ILE A 22 -21.16 9.36 17.57
C ILE A 22 -20.06 8.88 18.52
N MET A 23 -20.35 8.75 19.81
CA MET A 23 -19.40 8.23 20.80
C MET A 23 -18.95 6.81 20.45
N CYS A 24 -19.87 5.93 20.04
CA CYS A 24 -19.53 4.57 19.61
C CYS A 24 -18.62 4.59 18.38
N ILE A 25 -18.93 5.38 17.35
CA ILE A 25 -18.11 5.48 16.15
C ILE A 25 -16.72 6.01 16.48
N LEU A 26 -16.61 7.04 17.33
CA LEU A 26 -15.33 7.59 17.78
C LEU A 26 -14.43 6.55 18.44
N TRP A 27 -15.00 5.51 19.05
CA TRP A 27 -14.27 4.39 19.65
C TRP A 27 -14.04 3.20 18.71
N ILE A 28 -15.00 2.91 17.81
CA ILE A 28 -14.90 1.81 16.84
C ILE A 28 -13.88 2.12 15.75
N VAL A 29 -13.82 3.37 15.28
CA VAL A 29 -12.90 3.78 14.21
C VAL A 29 -11.42 3.51 14.55
N PRO A 30 -10.87 3.93 15.71
CA PRO A 30 -9.47 3.64 16.04
C PRO A 30 -9.19 2.15 16.28
N THR A 31 -10.14 1.42 16.88
CA THR A 31 -9.97 -0.03 17.14
C THR A 31 -10.01 -0.84 15.84
N LEU A 32 -10.95 -0.53 14.95
CA LEU A 32 -11.02 -1.12 13.61
C LEU A 32 -9.78 -0.75 12.78
N GLY A 33 -9.30 0.49 12.89
CA GLY A 33 -8.07 0.93 12.23
C GLY A 33 -6.86 0.12 12.67
N LEU A 34 -6.71 -0.15 13.97
CA LEU A 34 -5.64 -1.01 14.49
C LEU A 34 -5.77 -2.46 14.00
N PHE A 35 -7.00 -2.99 14.01
CA PHE A 35 -7.29 -4.34 13.52
C PHE A 35 -6.91 -4.51 12.04
N VAL A 36 -7.33 -3.59 11.16
CA VAL A 36 -6.95 -3.61 9.74
C VAL A 36 -5.44 -3.48 9.57
N THR A 37 -4.80 -2.61 10.36
CA THR A 37 -3.36 -2.38 10.33
C THR A 37 -2.54 -3.65 10.67
N SER A 38 -3.08 -4.57 11.48
CA SER A 38 -2.42 -5.84 11.82
C SER A 38 -2.17 -6.74 10.61
N PHE A 39 -2.96 -6.61 9.54
CA PHE A 39 -2.80 -7.38 8.30
C PHE A 39 -1.98 -6.65 7.24
N ARG A 40 -1.61 -5.38 7.47
CA ARG A 40 -0.90 -4.55 6.50
C ARG A 40 0.62 -4.68 6.67
N THR A 41 1.34 -4.62 5.56
CA THR A 41 2.81 -4.56 5.57
C THR A 41 3.29 -3.23 6.14
N ARG A 42 4.52 -3.20 6.68
CA ARG A 42 5.12 -1.99 7.27
C ARG A 42 5.10 -0.80 6.30
N GLU A 43 5.41 -1.05 5.02
CA GLU A 43 5.40 -0.01 3.98
C GLU A 43 4.00 0.54 3.71
N ALA A 44 2.97 -0.31 3.69
CA ALA A 44 1.59 0.13 3.51
C ALA A 44 1.13 1.03 4.66
N VAL A 45 1.55 0.76 5.90
CA VAL A 45 1.21 1.57 7.08
C VAL A 45 1.86 2.96 7.03
N ARG A 46 3.07 3.08 6.46
CA ARG A 46 3.80 4.35 6.35
C ARG A 46 3.33 5.24 5.21
N THR A 47 2.86 4.63 4.12
CA THR A 47 2.54 5.34 2.86
C THR A 47 1.06 5.68 2.74
N THR A 48 0.15 4.92 3.35
CA THR A 48 -1.30 5.05 3.11
C THR A 48 -2.13 4.75 4.37
N GLY A 49 -3.28 5.43 4.53
CA GLY A 49 -4.20 5.21 5.66
C GLY A 49 -4.94 3.88 5.61
N TRP A 50 -5.37 3.33 6.76
CA TRP A 50 -6.06 2.03 6.80
C TRP A 50 -7.42 2.03 6.08
N TRP A 51 -8.07 3.19 5.97
CA TRP A 51 -9.33 3.37 5.22
C TRP A 51 -9.17 3.21 3.70
N THR A 52 -7.94 3.15 3.18
CA THR A 52 -7.67 2.94 1.75
C THR A 52 -8.16 1.59 1.24
N VAL A 53 -8.48 0.63 2.12
CA VAL A 53 -9.16 -0.61 1.76
C VAL A 53 -10.50 -0.37 1.05
N PHE A 54 -11.16 0.76 1.33
CA PHE A 54 -12.43 1.14 0.70
C PHE A 54 -12.25 1.93 -0.60
N ALA A 55 -11.04 2.42 -0.88
CA ALA A 55 -10.76 3.31 -2.01
C ALA A 55 -10.50 2.59 -3.35
N GLY A 56 -10.41 1.25 -3.35
CA GLY A 56 -10.32 0.45 -4.57
C GLY A 56 -8.92 0.38 -5.20
N THR A 57 -8.62 -0.81 -5.72
CA THR A 57 -7.34 -1.30 -6.30
C THR A 57 -6.10 -1.15 -5.40
N PRO A 58 -5.67 -2.25 -4.75
CA PRO A 58 -4.34 -2.32 -4.15
C PRO A 58 -3.32 -2.18 -5.29
N LYS A 59 -2.65 -1.02 -5.36
CA LYS A 59 -1.47 -0.91 -6.22
C LYS A 59 -0.37 -1.73 -5.57
N VAL A 60 0.15 -2.72 -6.30
CA VAL A 60 1.30 -3.49 -5.86
C VAL A 60 2.49 -2.51 -5.77
N LEU A 61 3.06 -2.39 -4.58
CA LEU A 61 4.23 -1.54 -4.32
C LEU A 61 5.37 -1.95 -5.27
N GLY A 62 6.10 -0.99 -5.82
CA GLY A 62 7.20 -1.27 -6.74
C GLY A 62 6.82 -1.36 -8.22
N THR A 63 5.52 -1.34 -8.57
CA THR A 63 5.07 -1.42 -9.98
C THR A 63 5.52 -0.22 -10.81
N THR A 64 5.41 1.00 -10.26
CA THR A 64 5.84 2.20 -10.97
C THR A 64 7.35 2.29 -11.07
N GLU A 65 8.05 1.90 -10.02
CA GLU A 65 9.50 1.83 -10.00
C GLU A 65 10.00 0.81 -11.03
N TYR A 66 9.36 -0.35 -11.11
CA TYR A 66 9.64 -1.37 -12.11
C TYR A 66 9.40 -0.86 -13.54
N ASP A 67 8.23 -0.27 -13.80
CA ASP A 67 7.89 0.28 -15.11
C ASP A 67 8.87 1.39 -15.54
N THR A 68 9.33 2.20 -14.57
CA THR A 68 10.20 3.35 -14.83
C THR A 68 11.65 2.93 -15.08
N TYR A 69 12.18 2.00 -14.28
CA TYR A 69 13.62 1.71 -14.24
C TYR A 69 14.00 0.34 -14.81
N CYS A 70 13.08 -0.63 -14.85
CA CYS A 70 13.40 -2.03 -15.14
C CYS A 70 12.75 -2.55 -16.42
N ALA A 71 11.51 -2.13 -16.72
CA ALA A 71 10.71 -2.69 -17.81
C ALA A 71 11.32 -2.49 -19.20
N SER A 72 12.10 -1.41 -19.42
CA SER A 72 12.79 -1.16 -20.68
C SER A 72 13.80 -2.24 -21.07
N CYS A 73 14.40 -2.93 -20.09
CA CYS A 73 15.38 -4.00 -20.31
C CYS A 73 14.81 -5.38 -19.99
N HIS A 74 14.01 -5.52 -18.92
CA HIS A 74 13.46 -6.80 -18.47
C HIS A 74 12.11 -7.16 -19.10
N GLY A 75 11.49 -6.23 -19.84
CA GLY A 75 10.13 -6.35 -20.36
C GLY A 75 9.06 -6.18 -19.27
N ASN A 76 7.82 -5.92 -19.65
CA ASN A 76 6.73 -5.68 -18.68
C ASN A 76 6.48 -6.88 -17.74
N ASP A 77 6.80 -8.10 -18.19
CA ASP A 77 6.57 -9.34 -17.44
C ASP A 77 7.86 -9.87 -16.77
N GLY A 78 8.99 -9.18 -16.89
CA GLY A 78 10.27 -9.58 -16.29
C GLY A 78 11.00 -10.74 -16.96
N LYS A 79 10.53 -11.19 -18.11
CA LYS A 79 11.00 -12.40 -18.82
C LYS A 79 11.96 -12.11 -19.98
N ALA A 80 12.23 -10.84 -20.31
CA ALA A 80 12.98 -10.52 -21.53
C ALA A 80 14.43 -11.00 -21.52
N ILE A 81 15.02 -11.18 -20.32
CA ILE A 81 16.40 -11.63 -20.15
C ILE A 81 16.37 -13.06 -19.57
N THR A 82 16.71 -14.06 -20.38
CA THR A 82 16.65 -15.48 -19.97
C THR A 82 17.61 -15.83 -18.84
N ALA A 83 18.76 -15.17 -18.76
CA ALA A 83 19.72 -15.33 -17.66
C ALA A 83 19.26 -14.68 -16.34
N ALA A 84 18.22 -13.84 -16.38
CA ALA A 84 17.71 -13.10 -15.23
C ALA A 84 16.19 -12.93 -15.33
N ASP A 85 15.47 -14.05 -15.48
CA ASP A 85 14.00 -14.07 -15.51
C ASP A 85 13.45 -13.74 -14.12
N LEU A 86 12.90 -12.54 -13.98
CA LEU A 86 12.37 -12.04 -12.70
C LEU A 86 11.02 -12.67 -12.33
N SER A 87 10.41 -13.45 -13.23
CA SER A 87 9.23 -14.26 -12.93
C SER A 87 9.58 -15.64 -12.36
N ASP A 88 10.86 -16.05 -12.42
CA ASP A 88 11.33 -17.29 -11.80
C ASP A 88 11.60 -17.08 -10.31
N ALA A 89 10.89 -17.83 -9.47
CA ALA A 89 11.04 -17.80 -8.03
C ALA A 89 12.47 -18.12 -7.56
N ASN A 90 13.21 -18.97 -8.29
CA ASN A 90 14.59 -19.34 -7.94
C ASN A 90 15.59 -18.21 -8.19
N VAL A 91 15.30 -17.33 -9.14
CA VAL A 91 16.12 -16.14 -9.42
C VAL A 91 15.84 -15.09 -8.36
N VAL A 92 14.57 -14.81 -8.09
CA VAL A 92 14.16 -13.80 -7.09
C VAL A 92 14.57 -14.20 -5.68
N SER A 93 14.53 -15.49 -5.33
CA SER A 93 14.90 -15.98 -3.99
C SER A 93 16.37 -15.79 -3.64
N GLN A 94 17.25 -15.54 -4.63
CA GLN A 94 18.66 -15.24 -4.38
C GLN A 94 18.86 -13.86 -3.74
N TYR A 95 17.87 -12.97 -3.87
CA TYR A 95 17.92 -11.60 -3.37
C TYR A 95 16.75 -11.33 -2.40
N PRO A 96 16.73 -11.97 -1.22
CA PRO A 96 15.57 -11.93 -0.31
C PRO A 96 15.38 -10.58 0.40
N SER A 97 16.34 -9.66 0.31
CA SER A 97 16.29 -8.36 0.97
C SER A 97 16.62 -7.22 0.01
N ALA A 98 16.05 -6.04 0.27
CA ALA A 98 16.34 -4.83 -0.50
C ALA A 98 17.83 -4.49 -0.50
N SER A 99 18.54 -4.73 0.62
CA SER A 99 19.98 -4.47 0.70
C SER A 99 20.81 -5.41 -0.17
N SER A 100 20.47 -6.70 -0.21
CA SER A 100 21.14 -7.69 -1.08
C SER A 100 20.92 -7.35 -2.55
N LEU A 101 19.68 -7.03 -2.92
CA LEU A 101 19.33 -6.60 -4.26
C LEU A 101 20.07 -5.31 -4.66
N LEU A 102 20.14 -4.31 -3.77
CA LEU A 102 20.87 -3.07 -4.03
C LEU A 102 22.38 -3.29 -4.24
N VAL A 103 22.99 -4.27 -3.57
CA VAL A 103 24.40 -4.62 -3.84
C VAL A 103 24.57 -5.14 -5.26
N MET A 104 23.65 -5.98 -5.73
CA MET A 104 23.65 -6.49 -7.11
C MET A 104 23.42 -5.37 -8.13
N LEU A 105 22.44 -4.49 -7.90
CA LEU A 105 22.15 -3.37 -8.81
C LEU A 105 23.28 -2.32 -8.88
N ARG A 106 24.18 -2.29 -7.89
CA ARG A 106 25.37 -1.43 -7.95
C ARG A 106 26.50 -2.04 -8.77
N GLN A 107 26.46 -3.34 -9.07
CA GLN A 107 27.46 -3.95 -9.92
C GLN A 107 27.27 -3.50 -11.38
N PRO A 108 28.35 -3.20 -12.11
CA PRO A 108 28.26 -2.92 -13.53
C PRO A 108 27.86 -4.17 -14.32
N LEU A 109 27.18 -3.98 -15.45
CA LEU A 109 26.90 -5.03 -16.43
C LEU A 109 28.20 -5.48 -17.11
N ALA A 110 28.12 -6.56 -17.89
CA ALA A 110 29.26 -7.10 -18.64
C ALA A 110 29.88 -6.09 -19.63
N ASP A 111 29.14 -5.08 -20.04
CA ASP A 111 29.58 -3.97 -20.90
C ASP A 111 30.15 -2.76 -20.11
N GLY A 112 30.22 -2.86 -18.78
CA GLY A 112 30.72 -1.81 -17.89
C GLY A 112 29.69 -0.73 -17.57
N THR A 113 28.46 -0.83 -18.08
CA THR A 113 27.39 0.13 -17.80
C THR A 113 26.79 -0.10 -16.40
N ALA A 114 26.30 0.97 -15.75
CA ALA A 114 25.63 0.84 -14.47
C ALA A 114 24.28 0.14 -14.63
N HIS A 115 23.98 -0.85 -13.79
CA HIS A 115 22.71 -1.60 -13.87
C HIS A 115 21.49 -0.72 -13.60
N VAL A 116 21.57 0.17 -12.61
CA VAL A 116 20.59 1.24 -12.41
C VAL A 116 21.31 2.55 -12.09
N SER A 117 21.06 3.57 -12.91
CA SER A 117 21.66 4.91 -12.75
C SER A 117 20.86 5.74 -11.75
N ASN A 118 21.35 5.86 -10.52
CA ASN A 118 20.81 6.68 -9.41
C ASN A 118 19.27 6.80 -9.41
N PRO A 119 18.54 5.70 -9.16
CA PRO A 119 17.09 5.75 -9.10
C PRO A 119 16.68 6.64 -7.92
N ALA A 120 15.67 7.48 -8.10
CA ALA A 120 15.07 8.18 -6.97
C ALA A 120 14.43 7.12 -6.07
N LEU A 121 15.05 6.81 -4.92
CA LEU A 121 14.49 5.87 -3.97
C LEU A 121 13.29 6.51 -3.25
N PRO A 122 12.28 5.72 -2.87
CA PRO A 122 11.18 6.22 -2.04
C PRO A 122 11.62 6.69 -0.64
N GLU A 123 12.86 6.41 -0.23
CA GLU A 123 13.48 6.92 1.00
C GLU A 123 13.92 8.40 0.91
N ASN A 124 14.22 8.91 -0.29
CA ASN A 124 14.71 10.29 -0.48
C ASN A 124 13.60 11.28 -0.82
N THR A 125 12.33 10.91 -0.65
CA THR A 125 11.24 11.88 -0.61
C THR A 125 11.17 12.46 0.81
N LYS A 126 11.75 13.65 0.99
CA LYS A 126 11.31 14.55 2.07
C LYS A 126 9.87 14.98 1.80
#